data_AF-A0A0L0W7N7-F1
#
_entry.id   AF-A0A0L0W7N7-F1
#
_cell.length_a   1.000
_cell.length_b   1.000
_cell.length_c   1.000
_cell.angle_alpha   90.00
_cell.angle_beta   90.00
_cell.angle_gamma   90.00
#
_symmetry.space_group_name_H-M   'P 1'
#
loop_
_entity.id
_entity.type
_entity.pdbx_description
1 polymer ?
#
loop_
_entity_poly.entity_id
_entity_poly.type
_entity_poly.pdbx_seq_one_letter_code
_entity_poly.pdbx_strand_id
1 'polypeptide(L)'
;MSSKATSTGFLDKTFKVSERNSNVKTEIFAGITTFMTIAYLLAVIPGNLGEVGMPKQAVFTATVLSALIATALAGILGNYPFGLAPSMGLNSFFAFSVVIGMKKSWEFALTAGLIAGIILVLLTVLRIREALFDAIPHNLKMAMISGIGLFITFIGLKNAGIVKAGGAILEIGVLKDPAVFIALIGIVITGVLMYKNVKGALLIGIVATTIIGIPFGVTQLPSSIVSLPPSVAPTALKFVGWDQILTIDMGVAVFTFLFVAIFDTI
;
A
#
# COMPACT_ATOMS: atom_id res chain seq x y z
N MET A 1 -41.36 -17.69 6.13
CA MET A 1 -41.51 -16.97 4.83
C MET A 1 -41.60 -15.48 5.15
N SER A 2 -40.50 -14.73 5.00
CA SER A 2 -40.49 -13.27 5.18
C SER A 2 -40.21 -12.61 3.84
N SER A 3 -41.02 -11.61 3.54
CA SER A 3 -41.21 -10.92 2.26
C SER A 3 -39.90 -10.57 1.53
N LYS A 4 -39.71 -11.13 0.32
CA LYS A 4 -38.71 -10.68 -0.66
C LYS A 4 -39.16 -9.33 -1.21
N ALA A 5 -38.59 -8.24 -0.69
CA ALA A 5 -38.71 -6.94 -1.33
C ALA A 5 -37.98 -7.00 -2.69
N THR A 6 -38.75 -7.04 -3.77
CA THR A 6 -38.29 -6.83 -5.14
C THR A 6 -37.76 -5.41 -5.25
N SER A 7 -36.47 -5.21 -4.99
CA SER A 7 -35.81 -3.94 -5.23
C SER A 7 -35.58 -3.79 -6.75
N THR A 8 -36.53 -3.16 -7.44
CA THR A 8 -36.50 -2.95 -8.89
C THR A 8 -35.61 -1.76 -9.31
N GLY A 9 -34.54 -1.48 -8.56
CA GLY A 9 -33.63 -0.35 -8.79
C GLY A 9 -32.50 -0.66 -9.78
N PHE A 10 -31.95 0.38 -10.43
CA PHE A 10 -30.77 0.26 -11.31
C PHE A 10 -29.58 -0.44 -10.61
N LEU A 11 -29.35 -0.10 -9.34
CA LEU A 11 -28.29 -0.72 -8.53
C LEU A 11 -28.48 -2.22 -8.35
N ASP A 12 -29.72 -2.69 -8.21
CA ASP A 12 -30.00 -4.11 -8.02
C ASP A 12 -29.89 -4.89 -9.34
N LYS A 13 -30.28 -4.27 -10.46
CA LYS A 13 -30.10 -4.87 -11.80
C LYS A 13 -28.62 -5.00 -12.20
N THR A 14 -27.80 -4.02 -11.85
CA THR A 14 -26.38 -3.98 -12.23
C THR A 14 -25.51 -4.79 -11.26
N PHE A 15 -25.70 -4.63 -9.95
CA PHE A 15 -24.85 -5.26 -8.93
C PHE A 15 -25.45 -6.52 -8.31
N LYS A 16 -26.71 -6.85 -8.61
CA LYS A 16 -27.41 -8.04 -8.12
C LYS A 16 -27.42 -8.11 -6.58
N VAL A 17 -27.64 -6.98 -5.93
CA VAL A 17 -27.52 -6.78 -4.48
C VAL A 17 -28.46 -7.71 -3.70
N SER A 18 -29.71 -7.85 -4.18
CA SER A 18 -30.71 -8.74 -3.59
C SER A 18 -30.42 -10.21 -3.87
N GLU A 19 -29.85 -10.56 -5.03
CA GLU A 19 -29.39 -11.94 -5.31
C GLU A 19 -28.22 -12.34 -4.39
N ARG A 20 -27.42 -11.36 -3.96
CA ARG A 20 -26.32 -11.53 -3.00
C ARG A 20 -26.78 -11.48 -1.53
N ASN A 21 -28.09 -11.47 -1.27
CA ASN A 21 -28.69 -11.37 0.08
C ASN A 21 -28.24 -10.12 0.88
N SER A 22 -27.94 -9.02 0.19
CA SER A 22 -27.50 -7.75 0.81
C SER A 22 -28.52 -6.63 0.55
N ASN A 23 -28.27 -5.44 1.11
CA ASN A 23 -29.05 -4.24 0.85
C ASN A 23 -28.13 -3.01 0.75
N VAL A 24 -28.63 -1.92 0.16
CA VAL A 24 -27.83 -0.70 -0.11
C VAL A 24 -27.21 -0.11 1.17
N LYS A 25 -27.90 -0.15 2.31
CA LYS A 25 -27.33 0.33 3.58
C LYS A 25 -26.15 -0.54 4.00
N THR A 26 -26.31 -1.86 3.94
CA THR A 26 -25.23 -2.82 4.25
C THR A 26 -24.03 -2.60 3.35
N GLU A 27 -24.23 -2.42 2.04
CA GLU A 27 -23.14 -2.16 1.08
C GLU A 27 -22.39 -0.86 1.37
N ILE A 28 -23.10 0.22 1.71
CA ILE A 28 -22.47 1.50 2.10
C ILE A 28 -21.62 1.31 3.37
N PHE A 29 -22.17 0.65 4.40
CA PHE A 29 -21.42 0.40 5.64
C PHE A 29 -20.25 -0.57 5.43
N ALA A 30 -20.38 -1.55 4.54
CA ALA A 30 -19.30 -2.43 4.13
C ALA A 30 -18.20 -1.64 3.42
N GLY A 31 -18.55 -0.77 2.48
CA GLY A 31 -17.61 0.12 1.79
C GLY A 31 -16.85 1.04 2.74
N ILE A 32 -17.55 1.68 3.68
CA ILE A 32 -16.91 2.51 4.73
C ILE A 32 -15.99 1.66 5.60
N THR A 33 -16.42 0.46 5.99
CA THR A 33 -15.59 -0.45 6.79
C THR A 33 -14.31 -0.83 6.04
N THR A 34 -14.42 -1.20 4.77
CA THR A 34 -13.28 -1.53 3.90
C THR A 34 -12.36 -0.34 3.68
N PHE A 35 -12.91 0.86 3.49
CA PHE A 35 -12.10 2.08 3.42
C PHE A 35 -11.30 2.28 4.70
N MET A 36 -11.94 2.16 5.87
CA MET A 36 -11.29 2.35 7.17
C MET A 36 -10.17 1.33 7.42
N THR A 37 -10.25 0.12 6.88
CA THR A 37 -9.20 -0.91 7.04
C THR A 37 -7.97 -0.63 6.17
N ILE A 38 -8.12 0.02 5.02
CA ILE A 38 -7.01 0.32 4.09
C ILE A 38 -6.58 1.80 4.11
N ALA A 39 -7.29 2.67 4.84
CA ALA A 39 -7.02 4.10 4.89
C ALA A 39 -5.63 4.45 5.45
N TYR A 40 -5.00 3.55 6.22
CA TYR A 40 -3.63 3.73 6.69
C TYR A 40 -2.63 3.94 5.53
N LEU A 41 -2.91 3.38 4.35
CA LEU A 41 -2.09 3.53 3.14
C LEU A 41 -1.93 5.00 2.73
N LEU A 42 -2.93 5.83 3.04
CA LEU A 42 -2.91 7.27 2.76
C LEU A 42 -1.83 8.01 3.55
N ALA A 43 -1.40 7.48 4.69
CA ALA A 43 -0.28 8.02 5.45
C ALA A 43 1.05 7.35 5.08
N VAL A 44 1.05 6.02 4.96
CA VAL A 44 2.31 5.25 4.87
C VAL A 44 2.96 5.35 3.49
N ILE A 45 2.20 5.30 2.39
CA ILE A 45 2.78 5.38 1.04
C ILE A 45 3.47 6.74 0.81
N PRO A 46 2.81 7.89 1.06
CA PRO A 46 3.47 9.19 0.95
C PRO A 46 4.63 9.37 1.94
N GLY A 47 4.54 8.75 3.12
CA GLY A 47 5.63 8.72 4.10
C GLY A 47 6.89 8.10 3.51
N ASN A 48 6.79 6.84 3.05
CA ASN A 48 7.92 6.09 2.50
C ASN A 48 8.46 6.71 1.21
N LEU A 49 7.59 7.06 0.26
CA LEU A 49 8.03 7.64 -1.02
C LEU A 49 8.58 9.06 -0.86
N GLY A 50 8.14 9.77 0.18
CA GLY A 50 8.70 11.06 0.55
C GLY A 50 10.15 11.00 1.02
N GLU A 51 10.57 9.91 1.65
CA GLU A 51 11.96 9.73 2.09
C GLU A 51 12.94 9.61 0.92
N VAL A 52 12.45 9.17 -0.25
CA VAL A 52 13.25 9.00 -1.46
C VAL A 52 13.15 10.19 -2.43
N GLY A 53 12.62 11.32 -1.95
CA GLY A 53 12.59 12.58 -2.69
C GLY A 53 11.34 12.82 -3.52
N MET A 54 10.30 11.96 -3.44
CA MET A 54 9.03 12.24 -4.10
C MET A 54 8.22 13.28 -3.30
N PRO A 55 7.54 14.24 -3.97
CA PRO A 55 6.66 15.18 -3.27
C PRO A 55 5.50 14.45 -2.58
N LYS A 56 5.50 14.41 -1.23
CA LYS A 56 4.52 13.68 -0.41
C LYS A 56 3.08 13.99 -0.79
N GLN A 57 2.79 15.26 -1.03
CA GLN A 57 1.48 15.76 -1.42
C GLN A 57 1.02 15.22 -2.78
N ALA A 58 1.91 15.16 -3.77
CA ALA A 58 1.60 14.63 -5.09
C ALA A 58 1.42 13.11 -5.05
N VAL A 59 2.26 12.40 -4.27
CA VAL A 59 2.15 10.95 -4.03
C VAL A 59 0.82 10.60 -3.36
N PHE A 60 0.40 11.39 -2.36
CA PHE A 60 -0.89 11.21 -1.70
C PHE A 60 -2.04 11.26 -2.73
N THR A 61 -2.09 12.34 -3.53
CA THR A 61 -3.14 12.48 -4.55
C THR A 61 -3.08 11.35 -5.58
N ALA A 62 -1.90 10.98 -6.06
CA ALA A 62 -1.72 9.89 -7.01
C ALA A 62 -2.18 8.53 -6.44
N THR A 63 -1.91 8.27 -5.16
CA THR A 63 -2.35 7.06 -4.44
C THR A 63 -3.87 7.01 -4.34
N VAL A 64 -4.51 8.11 -3.93
CA VAL A 64 -5.97 8.19 -3.82
C VAL A 64 -6.64 8.02 -5.19
N LEU A 65 -6.15 8.73 -6.21
CA LEU A 65 -6.73 8.67 -7.55
C LEU A 65 -6.56 7.29 -8.18
N SER A 66 -5.38 6.68 -8.07
CA SER A 66 -5.13 5.33 -8.61
C SER A 66 -5.99 4.28 -7.91
N ALA A 67 -6.11 4.32 -6.58
CA ALA A 67 -6.97 3.40 -5.82
C ALA A 67 -8.45 3.59 -6.18
N LEU A 68 -8.90 4.84 -6.32
CA LEU A 68 -10.28 5.16 -6.72
C LEU A 68 -10.59 4.65 -8.12
N ILE A 69 -9.71 4.89 -9.10
CA ILE A 69 -9.87 4.41 -10.46
C ILE A 69 -9.86 2.88 -10.50
N ALA A 70 -8.88 2.22 -9.86
CA ALA A 70 -8.79 0.77 -9.84
C ALA A 70 -10.02 0.13 -9.19
N THR A 71 -10.44 0.63 -8.02
CA THR A 71 -11.62 0.13 -7.30
C THR A 71 -12.90 0.39 -8.10
N ALA A 72 -13.04 1.56 -8.73
CA ALA A 72 -14.19 1.88 -9.57
C ALA A 72 -14.28 0.98 -10.81
N LEU A 73 -13.15 0.70 -11.48
CA LEU A 73 -13.10 -0.21 -12.61
C LEU A 73 -13.48 -1.65 -12.19
N ALA A 74 -12.94 -2.14 -11.06
CA ALA A 74 -13.28 -3.46 -10.55
C ALA A 74 -14.77 -3.58 -10.17
N GLY A 75 -15.33 -2.54 -9.56
CA GLY A 75 -16.75 -2.47 -9.20
C GLY A 75 -17.66 -2.36 -10.42
N ILE A 76 -17.45 -1.36 -11.28
CA ILE A 76 -18.38 -1.02 -12.38
C ILE A 76 -18.25 -2.00 -13.55
N LEU A 77 -17.02 -2.33 -13.97
CA LEU A 77 -16.79 -3.24 -15.12
C LEU A 77 -16.80 -4.70 -14.70
N GLY A 78 -16.23 -5.00 -13.53
CA GLY A 78 -16.08 -6.37 -13.05
C GLY A 78 -17.21 -6.88 -12.14
N ASN A 79 -18.04 -5.98 -11.59
CA ASN A 79 -19.05 -6.32 -10.57
C ASN A 79 -18.44 -7.08 -9.36
N TYR A 80 -17.18 -6.76 -9.03
CA TYR A 80 -16.43 -7.36 -7.94
C TYR A 80 -16.38 -6.43 -6.72
N PRO A 81 -16.67 -6.93 -5.50
CA PRO A 81 -16.70 -6.13 -4.28
C PRO A 81 -15.30 -6.00 -3.65
N PHE A 82 -14.29 -5.63 -4.44
CA PHE A 82 -12.90 -5.54 -3.97
C PHE A 82 -12.41 -4.10 -3.88
N GLY A 83 -11.84 -3.73 -2.73
CA GLY A 83 -11.09 -2.49 -2.56
C GLY A 83 -9.67 -2.68 -3.09
N LEU A 84 -9.33 -1.98 -4.17
CA LEU A 84 -8.00 -2.05 -4.77
C LEU A 84 -7.19 -0.83 -4.35
N ALA A 85 -6.01 -1.08 -3.79
CA ALA A 85 -5.06 -0.06 -3.39
C ALA A 85 -3.63 -0.54 -3.70
N PRO A 86 -2.64 0.38 -3.78
CA PRO A 86 -1.28 0.01 -4.08
C PRO A 86 -0.67 -0.93 -3.02
N SER A 87 0.12 -1.91 -3.49
CA SER A 87 0.80 -2.87 -2.60
C SER A 87 1.85 -2.18 -1.73
N MET A 88 1.82 -2.51 -0.44
CA MET A 88 2.81 -2.07 0.54
C MET A 88 4.18 -2.73 0.35
N GLY A 89 4.21 -3.98 -0.13
CA GLY A 89 5.46 -4.71 -0.41
C GLY A 89 6.22 -4.08 -1.57
N LEU A 90 5.55 -3.89 -2.70
CA LEU A 90 6.11 -3.24 -3.89
C LEU A 90 6.54 -1.79 -3.59
N ASN A 91 5.77 -1.05 -2.78
CA ASN A 91 6.14 0.29 -2.34
C ASN A 91 7.42 0.32 -1.47
N SER A 92 7.56 -0.64 -0.55
CA SER A 92 8.76 -0.73 0.30
C SER A 92 9.98 -1.14 -0.52
N PHE A 93 9.82 -2.08 -1.45
CA PHE A 93 10.88 -2.47 -2.38
C PHE A 93 11.32 -1.30 -3.27
N PHE A 94 10.37 -0.53 -3.81
CA PHE A 94 10.63 0.68 -4.59
C PHE A 94 11.55 1.65 -3.83
N ALA A 95 11.16 2.04 -2.62
CA ALA A 95 11.85 3.08 -1.88
C ALA A 95 13.20 2.59 -1.35
N PHE A 96 13.21 1.45 -0.67
CA PHE A 96 14.36 1.04 0.14
C PHE A 96 15.35 0.17 -0.64
N SER A 97 14.87 -0.67 -1.55
CA SER A 97 15.75 -1.55 -2.32
C SER A 97 16.25 -0.89 -3.60
N VAL A 98 15.35 -0.32 -4.41
CA VAL A 98 15.74 0.26 -5.71
C VAL A 98 16.34 1.66 -5.53
N VAL A 99 15.65 2.57 -4.87
CA VAL A 99 16.15 3.96 -4.76
C VAL A 99 17.32 4.05 -3.79
N ILE A 100 17.15 3.56 -2.55
CA ILE A 100 18.21 3.65 -1.54
C ILE A 100 19.28 2.57 -1.74
N GLY A 101 18.89 1.30 -1.90
CA GLY A 101 19.82 0.17 -2.00
C GLY A 101 20.66 0.19 -3.29
N MET A 102 20.03 0.33 -4.45
CA MET A 102 20.72 0.40 -5.75
C MET A 102 21.19 1.82 -6.11
N LYS A 103 20.92 2.81 -5.26
CA LYS A 103 21.29 4.23 -5.47
C LYS A 103 20.77 4.79 -6.80
N LYS A 104 19.57 4.39 -7.21
CA LYS A 104 18.90 4.88 -8.43
C LYS A 104 17.89 5.97 -8.09
N SER A 105 17.47 6.75 -9.08
CA SER A 105 16.45 7.77 -8.86
C SER A 105 15.06 7.13 -8.69
N TRP A 106 14.12 7.85 -8.10
CA TRP A 106 12.74 7.37 -7.96
C TRP A 106 12.04 7.29 -9.33
N GLU A 107 12.44 8.09 -10.32
CA GLU A 107 11.98 7.97 -11.72
C GLU A 107 12.42 6.65 -12.35
N PHE A 108 13.62 6.17 -12.05
CA PHE A 108 14.10 4.86 -12.49
C PHE A 108 13.21 3.76 -11.93
N ALA A 109 12.94 3.80 -10.63
CA ALA A 109 12.06 2.84 -9.97
C ALA A 109 10.61 2.90 -10.50
N LEU A 110 10.08 4.09 -10.83
CA LEU A 110 8.76 4.24 -11.46
C LEU A 110 8.72 3.59 -12.85
N THR A 111 9.79 3.78 -13.63
CA THR A 111 9.92 3.19 -14.97
C THR A 111 10.00 1.67 -14.89
N ALA A 112 10.79 1.13 -13.95
CA ALA A 112 10.86 -0.31 -13.69
C ALA A 112 9.49 -0.88 -13.30
N GLY A 113 8.76 -0.19 -12.41
CA GLY A 113 7.41 -0.58 -11.99
C GLY A 113 6.40 -0.56 -13.15
N LEU A 114 6.48 0.43 -14.05
CA LEU A 114 5.64 0.49 -15.24
C LEU A 114 5.92 -0.68 -16.20
N ILE A 115 7.20 -0.93 -16.50
CA ILE A 115 7.61 -2.03 -17.39
C ILE A 115 7.16 -3.37 -16.80
N ALA A 116 7.39 -3.59 -15.50
CA ALA A 116 6.91 -4.78 -14.80
C ALA A 116 5.39 -4.90 -14.87
N GLY A 117 4.64 -3.82 -14.66
CA GLY A 117 3.18 -3.80 -14.80
C GLY A 117 2.70 -4.19 -16.20
N ILE A 118 3.34 -3.66 -17.25
CA ILE A 118 3.03 -4.01 -18.64
C ILE A 118 3.30 -5.50 -18.90
N ILE A 119 4.46 -6.01 -18.47
CA ILE A 119 4.81 -7.42 -18.61
C ILE A 119 3.81 -8.30 -17.84
N LEU A 120 3.39 -7.90 -16.64
CA LEU A 120 2.41 -8.65 -15.85
C LEU A 120 1.05 -8.73 -16.54
N VAL A 121 0.59 -7.62 -17.15
CA VAL A 121 -0.63 -7.61 -17.97
C VAL A 121 -0.50 -8.58 -19.15
N LEU A 122 0.63 -8.55 -19.86
CA LEU A 122 0.89 -9.48 -20.96
C LEU A 122 0.89 -10.94 -20.50
N LEU A 123 1.58 -11.27 -19.40
CA LEU A 123 1.59 -12.62 -18.83
C LEU A 123 0.21 -13.08 -18.39
N THR A 124 -0.62 -12.17 -17.88
CA THR A 124 -2.01 -12.45 -17.48
C THR A 124 -2.87 -12.76 -18.70
N VAL A 125 -2.76 -11.98 -19.78
CA VAL A 125 -3.47 -12.23 -21.04
C VAL A 125 -3.03 -13.54 -21.68
N LEU A 126 -1.73 -13.87 -21.60
CA LEU A 126 -1.17 -15.11 -22.12
C LEU A 126 -1.47 -16.35 -21.25
N ARG A 127 -2.16 -16.19 -20.11
CA ARG A 127 -2.49 -17.28 -19.16
C ARG A 127 -1.28 -18.06 -18.64
N ILE A 128 -0.08 -17.49 -18.70
CA ILE A 128 1.16 -18.15 -18.26
C ILE A 128 1.27 -18.18 -16.73
N ARG A 129 0.47 -17.35 -16.03
CA ARG A 129 0.50 -17.22 -14.56
C ARG A 129 0.32 -18.56 -13.83
N GLU A 130 -0.58 -19.42 -14.31
CA GLU A 130 -0.92 -20.68 -13.64
C GLU A 130 0.27 -21.64 -13.69
N ALA A 131 0.93 -21.76 -14.84
CA ALA A 131 2.16 -22.55 -14.99
C ALA A 131 3.30 -22.02 -14.11
N LEU A 132 3.40 -20.69 -13.96
CA LEU A 132 4.41 -20.06 -13.12
C LEU A 132 4.15 -20.34 -11.62
N PHE A 133 2.88 -20.36 -11.21
CA PHE A 133 2.49 -20.71 -9.85
C PHE A 133 2.72 -22.19 -9.54
N ASP A 134 2.40 -23.08 -10.46
CA ASP A 134 2.56 -24.53 -10.27
C ASP A 134 4.03 -24.94 -10.24
N ALA A 135 4.91 -24.20 -10.92
CA ALA A 135 6.35 -24.43 -10.91
C ALA A 135 7.02 -24.15 -9.56
N ILE A 136 6.39 -23.39 -8.66
CA ILE A 136 7.00 -22.95 -7.41
C ILE A 136 6.55 -23.85 -6.24
N PRO A 137 7.48 -24.55 -5.57
CA PRO A 137 7.19 -25.35 -4.39
C PRO A 137 6.45 -24.56 -3.31
N HIS A 138 5.48 -25.20 -2.64
CA HIS A 138 4.68 -24.57 -1.57
C HIS A 138 5.56 -23.96 -0.46
N ASN A 139 6.66 -24.64 -0.10
CA ASN A 139 7.60 -24.14 0.91
C ASN A 139 8.25 -22.80 0.50
N LEU A 140 8.57 -22.60 -0.78
CA LEU A 140 9.08 -21.32 -1.25
C LEU A 140 7.99 -20.24 -1.19
N LYS A 141 6.75 -20.57 -1.55
CA LYS A 141 5.61 -19.63 -1.43
C LYS A 141 5.45 -19.12 0.00
N MET A 142 5.48 -20.02 0.99
CA MET A 142 5.36 -19.66 2.40
C MET A 142 6.57 -18.86 2.93
N ALA A 143 7.78 -19.21 2.49
CA ALA A 143 9.00 -18.49 2.86
C ALA A 143 8.97 -17.04 2.33
N MET A 144 8.46 -16.82 1.11
CA MET A 144 8.36 -15.49 0.52
C MET A 144 7.36 -14.59 1.26
N ILE A 145 6.17 -15.10 1.59
CA ILE A 145 5.17 -14.34 2.38
C ILE A 145 5.78 -13.92 3.72
N SER A 146 6.47 -14.85 4.40
CA SER A 146 7.14 -14.57 5.67
C SER A 146 8.27 -13.54 5.50
N GLY A 147 9.05 -13.64 4.43
CA GLY A 147 10.15 -12.72 4.11
C GLY A 147 9.67 -11.29 3.84
N ILE A 148 8.61 -11.12 3.04
CA ILE A 148 8.00 -9.81 2.76
C ILE A 148 7.44 -9.20 4.06
N GLY A 149 6.76 -10.00 4.88
CA GLY A 149 6.23 -9.54 6.18
C GLY A 149 7.33 -9.07 7.14
N LEU A 150 8.41 -9.85 7.28
CA LEU A 150 9.57 -9.48 8.09
C LEU A 150 10.30 -8.25 7.53
N PHE A 151 10.40 -8.14 6.20
CA PHE A 151 11.00 -6.98 5.54
C PHE A 151 10.20 -5.70 5.81
N ILE A 152 8.88 -5.73 5.64
CA ILE A 152 8.00 -4.58 5.95
C ILE A 152 8.06 -4.24 7.44
N THR A 153 8.11 -5.25 8.32
CA THR A 153 8.28 -5.04 9.76
C THR A 153 9.59 -4.32 10.07
N PHE A 154 10.70 -4.77 9.46
CA PHE A 154 12.00 -4.15 9.61
C PHE A 154 12.00 -2.69 9.15
N ILE A 155 11.41 -2.40 7.99
CA ILE A 155 11.23 -1.03 7.50
C ILE A 155 10.43 -0.19 8.50
N GLY A 156 9.33 -0.72 9.05
CA GLY A 156 8.54 -0.04 10.07
C GLY A 156 9.34 0.29 11.33
N LEU A 157 10.14 -0.66 11.84
CA LEU A 157 11.00 -0.47 13.00
C LEU A 157 12.12 0.55 12.74
N LYS A 158 12.67 0.57 11.52
CA LYS A 158 13.65 1.56 11.08
C LYS A 158 13.05 2.96 11.03
N ASN A 159 11.88 3.12 10.41
CA ASN A 159 11.21 4.42 10.27
C ASN A 159 10.74 4.96 11.62
N ALA A 160 10.40 4.08 12.57
CA ALA A 160 10.10 4.43 13.96
C ALA A 160 11.35 4.82 14.78
N GLY A 161 12.55 4.67 14.22
CA GLY A 161 13.81 4.89 14.93
C GLY A 161 14.15 3.83 15.98
N ILE A 162 13.38 2.75 16.08
CA ILE A 162 13.60 1.62 17.01
C ILE A 162 14.87 0.85 16.59
N VAL A 163 15.10 0.75 15.27
CA VAL A 163 16.28 0.11 14.70
C VAL A 163 17.07 1.14 13.89
N LYS A 164 18.39 1.22 14.13
CA LYS A 164 19.33 2.02 13.36
C LYS A 164 20.27 1.10 12.57
N ALA A 165 20.66 1.56 11.39
CA ALA A 165 21.62 0.84 10.56
C ALA A 165 23.04 1.06 11.11
N GLY A 166 23.53 0.12 11.92
CA GLY A 166 24.89 0.11 12.47
C GLY A 166 25.88 -0.65 11.58
N GLY A 167 26.01 -0.26 10.31
CA GLY A 167 26.89 -0.96 9.36
C GLY A 167 26.54 -2.44 9.22
N ALA A 168 27.39 -3.34 9.71
CA ALA A 168 27.19 -4.80 9.63
C ALA A 168 26.25 -5.36 10.72
N ILE A 169 25.98 -4.61 11.80
CA ILE A 169 25.16 -5.06 12.93
C ILE A 169 24.01 -4.06 13.14
N LEU A 170 22.81 -4.55 13.41
CA LEU A 170 21.68 -3.67 13.72
C LEU A 170 21.87 -3.04 15.10
N GLU A 171 21.69 -1.73 15.21
CA GLU A 171 21.75 -1.00 16.47
C GLU A 171 20.33 -0.71 16.98
N ILE A 172 20.13 -0.80 18.30
CA ILE A 172 18.88 -0.37 18.92
C ILE A 172 18.89 1.14 19.02
N GLY A 173 17.80 1.77 18.59
CA GLY A 173 17.57 3.20 18.74
C GLY A 173 17.58 3.65 20.21
N VAL A 174 17.81 4.94 20.43
CA VAL A 174 17.78 5.51 21.78
C VAL A 174 16.33 5.53 22.26
N LEU A 175 15.97 4.66 23.19
CA LEU A 175 14.59 4.56 23.73
C LEU A 175 14.09 5.83 24.41
N LYS A 176 15.00 6.74 24.80
CA LYS A 176 14.67 8.06 25.34
C LYS A 176 14.24 9.07 24.27
N ASP A 177 14.42 8.75 23.00
CA ASP A 177 13.94 9.60 21.91
C ASP A 177 12.40 9.63 21.94
N PRO A 178 11.77 10.83 22.03
CA PRO A 178 10.32 10.96 22.01
C PRO A 178 9.65 10.23 20.84
N ALA A 179 10.29 10.18 19.66
CA ALA A 179 9.76 9.49 18.49
C ALA A 179 9.67 7.96 18.69
N VAL A 180 10.70 7.35 19.26
CA VAL A 180 10.77 5.91 19.55
C VAL A 180 9.72 5.54 20.62
N PHE A 181 9.58 6.38 21.65
CA PHE A 181 8.61 6.17 22.71
C PHE A 181 7.16 6.23 22.19
N ILE A 182 6.84 7.23 21.35
CA ILE A 182 5.52 7.34 20.72
C ILE A 182 5.25 6.15 19.79
N ALA A 183 6.25 5.68 19.05
CA ALA A 183 6.10 4.51 18.18
C ALA A 183 5.76 3.24 18.98
N LEU A 184 6.41 3.01 20.13
CA LEU A 184 6.09 1.89 21.01
C LEU A 184 4.67 1.96 21.57
N ILE A 185 4.25 3.14 22.05
CA ILE A 185 2.88 3.38 22.49
C ILE A 185 1.91 3.07 21.34
N GLY A 186 2.25 3.48 20.13
CA GLY A 186 1.44 3.23 18.94
C GLY A 186 1.27 1.78 18.58
N ILE A 187 2.34 1.00 18.66
CA ILE A 187 2.29 -0.45 18.47
C ILE A 187 1.34 -1.08 19.49
N VAL A 188 1.43 -0.66 20.77
CA VAL A 188 0.54 -1.17 21.83
C VAL A 188 -0.92 -0.79 21.58
N ILE A 189 -1.21 0.49 21.30
CA ILE A 189 -2.58 0.95 21.02
C ILE A 189 -3.17 0.17 19.84
N THR A 190 -2.41 0.08 18.75
CA THR A 190 -2.84 -0.61 17.54
C THR A 190 -3.06 -2.10 17.80
N GLY A 191 -2.14 -2.76 18.52
CA GLY A 191 -2.26 -4.16 18.90
C GLY A 191 -3.49 -4.45 19.77
N VAL A 192 -3.79 -3.58 20.73
CA VAL A 192 -5.01 -3.70 21.57
C VAL A 192 -6.27 -3.50 20.74
N LEU A 193 -6.30 -2.52 19.83
CA LEU A 193 -7.45 -2.30 18.95
C LEU A 193 -7.67 -3.46 17.98
N MET A 194 -6.58 -4.05 17.46
CA MET A 194 -6.62 -5.25 16.63
C MET A 194 -7.11 -6.47 17.41
N TYR A 195 -6.63 -6.68 18.63
CA TYR A 195 -7.11 -7.76 19.51
C TYR A 195 -8.61 -7.63 19.80
N LYS A 196 -9.10 -6.40 19.99
CA LYS A 196 -10.52 -6.09 20.17
C LYS A 196 -11.34 -6.12 18.87
N ASN A 197 -10.75 -6.46 17.72
CA ASN A 197 -11.41 -6.51 16.41
C ASN A 197 -12.12 -5.20 16.03
N VAL A 198 -11.53 -4.05 16.38
CA VAL A 198 -12.09 -2.74 16.04
C VAL A 198 -11.90 -2.46 14.54
N LYS A 199 -12.98 -2.10 13.85
CA LYS A 199 -12.94 -1.72 12.43
C LYS A 199 -12.04 -0.49 12.24
N GLY A 200 -11.05 -0.60 11.34
CA GLY A 200 -10.08 0.47 11.13
C GLY A 200 -9.08 0.65 12.28
N ALA A 201 -8.83 -0.40 13.08
CA ALA A 201 -7.87 -0.39 14.20
C ALA A 201 -6.52 0.27 13.83
N LEU A 202 -5.98 -0.01 12.64
CA LEU A 202 -4.74 0.59 12.14
C LEU A 202 -4.87 2.11 11.98
N LEU A 203 -5.93 2.58 11.33
CA LEU A 203 -6.16 4.01 11.13
C LEU A 203 -6.37 4.73 12.46
N ILE A 204 -7.21 4.17 13.34
CA ILE A 204 -7.47 4.72 14.68
C ILE A 204 -6.17 4.76 15.49
N GLY A 205 -5.33 3.71 15.39
CA GLY A 205 -4.00 3.67 15.99
C GLY A 205 -3.13 4.81 15.49
N ILE A 206 -3.05 5.04 14.17
CA ILE A 206 -2.29 6.15 13.57
C ILE A 206 -2.80 7.50 14.05
N VAL A 207 -4.11 7.70 14.09
CA VAL A 207 -4.70 8.98 14.54
C VAL A 207 -4.40 9.22 16.01
N ALA A 208 -4.57 8.19 16.86
CA ALA A 208 -4.30 8.27 18.28
C ALA A 208 -2.82 8.56 18.57
N THR A 209 -1.89 7.90 17.88
CA THR A 209 -0.46 8.15 18.03
C THR A 209 -0.04 9.52 17.53
N THR A 210 -0.66 9.98 16.44
CA THR A 210 -0.46 11.34 15.93
C THR A 210 -0.90 12.38 16.96
N ILE A 211 -2.07 12.19 17.59
CA ILE A 211 -2.56 13.08 18.65
C ILE A 211 -1.63 13.07 19.86
N ILE A 212 -1.16 11.89 20.28
CA ILE A 212 -0.18 11.77 21.36
C ILE A 212 1.16 12.42 20.97
N GLY A 213 1.53 12.42 19.69
CA GLY A 213 2.78 13.03 19.21
C GLY A 213 2.80 14.56 19.16
N ILE A 214 1.64 15.23 19.19
CA ILE A 214 1.53 16.70 19.21
C ILE A 214 2.15 17.29 20.49
N PRO A 215 1.75 16.89 21.72
CA PRO A 215 2.31 17.47 22.95
C PRO A 215 3.80 17.18 23.15
N PHE A 216 4.32 16.12 22.52
CA PHE A 216 5.75 15.78 22.54
C PHE A 216 6.58 16.50 21.46
N GLY A 217 5.94 17.36 20.64
CA GLY A 217 6.63 18.14 19.60
C GLY A 217 7.12 17.33 18.40
N VAL A 218 6.79 16.04 18.33
CA VAL A 218 7.19 15.14 17.22
C VAL A 218 6.26 15.32 16.01
N THR A 219 5.00 15.68 16.25
CA THR A 219 4.01 15.95 15.20
C THR A 219 3.79 17.46 15.06
N GLN A 220 4.02 18.00 13.86
CA GLN A 220 3.64 19.37 13.55
C GLN A 220 2.20 19.41 13.03
N LEU A 221 1.39 20.32 13.59
CA LEU A 221 0.02 20.53 13.14
C LEU A 221 0.03 21.13 11.72
N PRO A 222 -0.78 20.60 10.80
CA PRO A 222 -0.93 21.20 9.49
C PRO A 222 -1.54 22.60 9.61
N SER A 223 -0.95 23.57 8.91
CA SER A 223 -1.38 24.97 8.89
C SER A 223 -2.74 25.19 8.20
N SER A 224 -3.29 24.16 7.53
CA SER A 224 -4.59 24.22 6.84
C SER A 224 -5.36 22.90 7.04
N ILE A 225 -6.63 23.00 7.48
CA ILE A 225 -7.53 21.86 7.73
C ILE A 225 -8.14 21.32 6.43
N VAL A 226 -8.25 22.15 5.40
CA VAL A 226 -8.75 21.79 4.07
C VAL A 226 -7.82 22.38 3.02
N SER A 227 -7.19 21.54 2.22
CA SER A 227 -6.41 21.95 1.04
C SER A 227 -6.98 21.26 -0.19
N LEU A 228 -7.03 21.98 -1.32
CA LEU A 228 -7.31 21.38 -2.62
C LEU A 228 -6.34 20.21 -2.88
N PRO A 229 -6.76 19.14 -3.58
CA PRO A 229 -5.88 18.04 -3.93
C PRO A 229 -4.62 18.60 -4.60
N PRO A 230 -3.44 18.40 -3.99
CA PRO A 230 -2.20 18.89 -4.58
C PRO A 230 -1.98 18.26 -5.96
N SER A 231 -1.45 19.05 -6.89
CA SER A 231 -1.26 18.61 -8.27
C SER A 231 -0.40 17.34 -8.33
N VAL A 232 -0.84 16.36 -9.11
CA VAL A 232 -0.08 15.14 -9.43
C VAL A 232 0.99 15.38 -10.50
N ALA A 233 1.00 16.54 -11.16
CA ALA A 233 1.93 16.88 -12.24
C ALA A 233 3.41 16.68 -11.88
N PRO A 234 3.89 16.92 -10.64
CA PRO A 234 5.29 16.72 -10.29
C PRO A 234 5.74 15.26 -10.27
N THR A 235 4.81 14.31 -10.15
CA THR A 235 5.08 12.87 -10.01
C THR A 235 4.52 12.05 -11.17
N ALA A 236 3.60 12.61 -11.96
CA ALA A 236 2.98 11.93 -13.08
C ALA A 236 3.94 11.80 -14.27
N LEU A 237 4.03 10.59 -14.83
CA LEU A 237 4.72 10.28 -16.10
C LEU A 237 6.19 10.72 -16.17
N LYS A 238 6.89 10.71 -15.03
CA LYS A 238 8.34 10.87 -15.01
C LYS A 238 9.00 9.54 -15.32
N PHE A 239 9.63 9.47 -16.48
CA PHE A 239 10.36 8.30 -16.96
C PHE A 239 11.83 8.63 -17.12
N VAL A 240 12.68 7.65 -16.87
CA VAL A 240 14.08 7.73 -17.28
C VAL A 240 14.21 7.54 -18.80
N GLY A 241 15.25 8.11 -19.38
CA GLY A 241 15.55 7.95 -20.80
C GLY A 241 15.90 6.50 -21.17
N TRP A 242 15.84 6.20 -22.48
CA TRP A 242 16.14 4.88 -23.06
C TRP A 242 17.54 4.35 -22.71
N ASP A 243 18.45 5.24 -22.34
CA ASP A 243 19.81 4.95 -21.89
C ASP A 243 19.86 4.16 -20.57
N GLN A 244 18.89 4.37 -19.67
CA GLN A 244 18.82 3.64 -18.40
C GLN A 244 17.90 2.41 -18.47
N ILE A 245 16.99 2.37 -19.45
CA ILE A 245 16.01 1.28 -19.61
C ILE A 245 16.68 -0.04 -20.01
N LEU A 246 17.73 0.00 -20.83
CA LEU A 246 18.42 -1.21 -21.32
C LEU A 246 19.60 -1.64 -20.43
N THR A 247 19.66 -1.16 -19.19
CA THR A 247 20.72 -1.54 -18.24
C THR A 247 20.40 -2.85 -17.52
N ILE A 248 21.45 -3.57 -17.08
CA ILE A 248 21.30 -4.77 -16.25
C ILE A 248 20.54 -4.44 -14.96
N ASP A 249 20.81 -3.26 -14.37
CA ASP A 249 20.11 -2.78 -13.18
C ASP A 249 18.60 -2.67 -13.39
N MET A 250 18.17 -2.21 -14.58
CA MET A 250 16.74 -2.12 -14.91
C MET A 250 16.14 -3.53 -15.06
N GLY A 251 16.86 -4.44 -15.72
CA GLY A 251 16.46 -5.84 -15.82
C GLY A 251 16.27 -6.49 -14.45
N VAL A 252 17.20 -6.26 -13.51
CA VAL A 252 17.11 -6.77 -12.13
C VAL A 252 15.95 -6.15 -11.37
N ALA A 253 15.74 -4.82 -11.49
CA ALA A 253 14.63 -4.14 -10.85
C ALA A 253 13.27 -4.63 -11.38
N VAL A 254 13.11 -4.69 -12.71
CA VAL A 254 11.88 -5.19 -13.38
C VAL A 254 11.61 -6.64 -13.01
N PHE A 255 12.63 -7.50 -13.06
CA PHE A 255 12.49 -8.91 -12.67
C PHE A 255 12.04 -9.02 -11.22
N THR A 256 12.63 -8.24 -10.30
CA THR A 256 12.26 -8.29 -8.89
C THR A 256 10.84 -7.73 -8.64
N PHE A 257 10.45 -6.64 -9.32
CA PHE A 257 9.08 -6.12 -9.28
C PHE A 257 8.06 -7.15 -9.79
N LEU A 258 8.36 -7.81 -10.91
CA LEU A 258 7.53 -8.89 -11.45
C LEU A 258 7.43 -10.05 -10.48
N PHE A 259 8.57 -10.47 -9.92
CA PHE A 259 8.65 -11.54 -8.95
C PHE A 259 7.74 -11.21 -7.74
N VAL A 260 7.97 -10.08 -7.07
CA VAL A 260 7.16 -9.65 -5.92
C VAL A 260 5.67 -9.52 -6.28
N ALA A 261 5.33 -8.94 -7.44
CA ALA A 261 3.94 -8.76 -7.86
C ALA A 261 3.21 -10.09 -8.12
N ILE A 262 3.92 -11.08 -8.68
CA ILE A 262 3.38 -12.43 -8.86
C ILE A 262 3.09 -13.08 -7.51
N PHE A 263 3.92 -12.87 -6.49
CA PHE A 263 3.67 -13.43 -5.16
C PHE A 263 2.60 -12.70 -4.36
N ASP A 264 2.52 -11.37 -4.48
CA ASP A 264 1.47 -10.58 -3.84
C ASP A 264 0.06 -10.96 -4.37
N THR A 265 -0.02 -11.64 -5.52
CA THR A 265 -1.28 -12.10 -6.12
C THR A 265 -1.64 -13.56 -5.82
N ILE A 266 -0.83 -14.29 -5.02
CA ILE A 266 -1.12 -15.63 -4.48
C ILE A 266 -1.91 -15.52 -3.18
#